data_AF-A0A2J9ET58-F1
#
_entry.id   AF-A0A2J9ET58-F1
#
_cell.length_a   1.000
_cell.length_b   1.000
_cell.length_c   1.000
_cell.angle_alpha   90.00
_cell.angle_beta   90.00
_cell.angle_gamma   90.00
#
_symmetry.space_group_name_H-M   'P 1'
#
loop_
_entity.id
_entity.type
_entity.pdbx_description
1 polymer ?
#
loop_
_entity_poly.entity_id
_entity_poly.type
_entity_poly.pdbx_seq_one_letter_code
_entity_poly.pdbx_strand_id
1 'polypeptide(L)'
;MIFLIRLIQNAVSIYSIILVAFALLSWFPNAYESQLGRLVIRLARPVIEPLRKLNLQFAGLDFTVWAALILIQFVGNLLTRLVLLL
;
A
#
# COMPACT_ATOMS: atom_id res chain seq x y z
N MET A 1 -20.79 -8.60 -12.43
CA MET A 1 -19.69 -9.25 -11.67
C MET A 1 -18.30 -8.86 -12.20
N ILE A 2 -17.98 -9.12 -13.48
CA ILE A 2 -16.66 -8.82 -14.07
C ILE A 2 -16.22 -7.36 -13.89
N PHE A 3 -17.13 -6.40 -14.09
CA PHE A 3 -16.84 -4.97 -13.88
C PHE A 3 -16.37 -4.66 -12.44
N LEU A 4 -17.05 -5.21 -11.43
CA LEU A 4 -16.70 -5.01 -10.01
C LEU A 4 -15.33 -5.62 -9.69
N ILE A 5 -15.05 -6.80 -10.21
CA ILE A 5 -13.75 -7.46 -10.03
C ILE A 5 -12.62 -6.59 -10.63
N ARG A 6 -12.81 -6.08 -11.85
CA ARG A 6 -11.84 -5.17 -12.48
C ARG A 6 -11.66 -3.88 -11.67
N LEU A 7 -12.73 -3.32 -11.14
CA LEU A 7 -12.67 -2.13 -10.28
C LEU A 7 -11.81 -2.39 -9.03
N ILE A 8 -12.03 -3.53 -8.35
CA ILE A 8 -11.25 -3.94 -7.18
C ILE A 8 -9.77 -4.13 -7.56
N GLN A 9 -9.49 -4.88 -8.62
CA GLN A 9 -8.10 -5.14 -9.06
C GLN A 9 -7.38 -3.84 -9.44
N ASN A 10 -8.05 -2.94 -10.15
CA ASN A 10 -7.49 -1.63 -10.50
C ASN A 10 -7.19 -0.80 -9.25
N ALA A 11 -8.12 -0.77 -8.28
CA ALA A 11 -7.91 -0.05 -7.01
C ALA A 11 -6.70 -0.62 -6.24
N VAL A 12 -6.62 -1.95 -6.12
CA VAL A 12 -5.50 -2.65 -5.46
C VAL A 12 -4.19 -2.36 -6.18
N SER A 13 -4.17 -2.36 -7.52
CA SER A 13 -2.98 -2.05 -8.32
C SER A 13 -2.52 -0.61 -8.11
N ILE A 14 -3.45 0.37 -8.20
CA ILE A 14 -3.14 1.79 -7.98
C ILE A 14 -2.59 1.99 -6.57
N TYR A 15 -3.23 1.39 -5.56
CA TYR A 15 -2.79 1.53 -4.18
C TYR A 15 -1.44 0.85 -3.92
N SER A 16 -1.17 -0.29 -4.57
CA SER A 16 0.15 -0.94 -4.53
C SER A 16 1.23 -0.03 -5.11
N ILE A 17 0.96 0.68 -6.21
CA ILE A 17 1.90 1.65 -6.79
C ILE A 17 2.17 2.79 -5.81
N ILE A 18 1.14 3.29 -5.11
CA ILE A 18 1.31 4.33 -4.08
C ILE A 18 2.24 3.84 -2.95
N LEU A 19 2.05 2.61 -2.48
CA LEU A 19 2.91 2.02 -1.44
C LEU A 19 4.35 1.82 -1.92
N VAL A 20 4.55 1.38 -3.16
CA VAL A 20 5.90 1.29 -3.76
C VAL A 20 6.53 2.68 -3.88
N ALA A 21 5.78 3.68 -4.35
CA ALA A 21 6.27 5.06 -4.41
C ALA A 21 6.65 5.58 -3.01
N PHE A 22 5.86 5.26 -1.98
CA PHE A 22 6.19 5.58 -0.60
C PHE A 22 7.50 4.91 -0.14
N ALA A 23 7.71 3.64 -0.49
CA ALA A 23 8.96 2.94 -0.21
C ALA A 23 10.17 3.58 -0.90
N LEU A 24 10.02 3.98 -2.16
CA LEU A 24 11.06 4.68 -2.89
C LEU A 24 11.37 6.04 -2.25
N LEU A 25 10.35 6.79 -1.81
CA LEU A 25 10.55 8.04 -1.08
C LEU A 25 11.34 7.82 0.21
N SER A 26 11.14 6.70 0.91
CA SER A 26 11.91 6.34 2.12
C SER A 26 13.43 6.28 1.89
N TRP A 27 13.86 6.00 0.67
CA TRP A 27 15.27 5.99 0.29
C TRP A 27 15.82 7.37 -0.08
N PHE A 28 14.96 8.36 -0.34
CA PHE A 28 15.34 9.72 -0.71
C PHE A 28 14.78 10.73 0.30
N PRO A 29 15.54 11.07 1.37
CA PRO A 29 15.06 11.95 2.45
C PRO A 29 14.55 13.31 1.96
N ASN A 30 15.22 13.91 0.97
CA ASN A 30 14.84 15.21 0.40
C ASN A 30 13.51 15.16 -0.38
N ALA A 31 13.06 13.98 -0.80
CA ALA A 31 11.82 13.83 -1.57
C ALA A 31 10.56 13.89 -0.69
N TYR A 32 10.68 13.66 0.63
CA TYR A 32 9.57 13.77 1.58
C TYR A 32 8.93 15.17 1.61
N GLU A 33 9.76 16.21 1.46
CA GLU A 33 9.34 17.61 1.51
C GLU A 33 8.81 18.15 0.17
N SER A 34 8.82 17.33 -0.87
CA SER A 34 8.20 17.69 -2.14
C SER A 34 6.67 17.65 -2.04
N GLN A 35 5.97 18.43 -2.87
CA GLN A 35 4.50 18.41 -2.91
C GLN A 35 3.97 17.00 -3.24
N LEU A 36 4.62 16.31 -4.18
CA LEU A 36 4.29 14.93 -4.55
C LEU A 36 4.61 13.94 -3.42
N GLY A 37 5.75 14.10 -2.75
CA GLY A 37 6.14 13.28 -1.61
C GLY A 37 5.10 13.35 -0.48
N ARG A 38 4.71 14.57 -0.09
CA ARG A 38 3.64 14.77 0.92
C ARG A 38 2.32 14.13 0.52
N LEU A 39 1.95 14.17 -0.76
CA LEU A 39 0.74 13.52 -1.26
C LEU A 39 0.83 12.00 -1.11
N VAL A 40 1.91 11.38 -1.59
CA VAL A 40 2.12 9.94 -1.50
C VAL A 40 2.13 9.48 -0.04
N ILE A 41 2.82 10.21 0.83
CA ILE A 41 2.85 9.94 2.28
C ILE A 41 1.43 10.01 2.86
N ARG A 42 0.65 11.03 2.52
CA ARG A 42 -0.73 11.19 3.02
C ARG A 42 -1.63 10.03 2.56
N LEU A 43 -1.45 9.55 1.33
CA LEU A 43 -2.21 8.41 0.82
C LEU A 43 -1.78 7.08 1.44
N ALA A 44 -0.49 6.89 1.72
CA ALA A 44 0.05 5.66 2.30
C ALA A 44 -0.13 5.58 3.84
N ARG A 45 -0.15 6.72 4.55
CA ARG A 45 -0.27 6.81 6.01
C ARG A 45 -1.36 5.92 6.63
N PRO A 46 -2.61 5.89 6.13
CA PRO A 46 -3.68 5.09 6.74
C PRO A 46 -3.35 3.60 6.88
N VAL A 47 -2.55 3.05 5.95
CA VAL A 47 -2.14 1.64 5.97
C VAL A 47 -0.79 1.47 6.66
N ILE A 48 0.14 2.39 6.44
CA ILE A 48 1.50 2.30 6.98
C ILE A 48 1.54 2.59 8.49
N GLU A 49 0.77 3.56 8.99
CA GLU A 49 0.82 4.01 10.39
C GLU A 49 0.37 2.96 11.41
N PRO A 50 -0.70 2.16 11.17
CA PRO A 50 -1.00 1.00 11.99
C PRO A 50 0.11 -0.05 11.96
N LEU A 51 0.68 -0.32 10.78
CA LEU A 51 1.74 -1.32 10.61
C LEU A 51 3.07 -0.88 11.25
N ARG A 52 3.35 0.43 11.30
CA ARG A 52 4.51 0.98 12.01
C ARG A 52 4.52 0.63 13.50
N LYS A 53 3.36 0.48 14.13
CA LYS A 53 3.25 0.07 15.54
C LYS A 53 3.75 -1.34 15.80
N LEU A 54 3.83 -2.17 14.76
CA LEU A 54 4.34 -3.53 14.85
C LEU A 54 5.88 -3.58 14.82
N ASN A 55 6.56 -2.42 14.67
CA ASN A 55 8.02 -2.29 14.63
C ASN A 55 8.69 -3.28 13.65
N LEU A 56 8.17 -3.39 12.42
CA LEU A 56 8.66 -4.31 11.38
C LEU A 56 9.99 -3.84 10.74
N GLN A 57 10.80 -3.06 11.46
CA GLN A 57 12.12 -2.66 11.00
C GLN A 57 13.12 -3.72 11.44
N PHE A 58 13.63 -4.49 10.48
CA PHE A 58 14.61 -5.55 10.74
C PHE A 58 15.91 -5.24 10.01
N ALA A 59 17.03 -5.24 10.72
CA ALA A 59 18.37 -5.04 10.15
C ALA A 59 18.50 -3.78 9.25
N GLY A 60 17.79 -2.69 9.57
CA GLY A 60 17.78 -1.46 8.78
C GLY A 60 16.91 -1.48 7.53
N LEU A 61 16.20 -2.60 7.25
CA LEU A 61 15.22 -2.70 6.18
C LEU A 61 13.81 -2.42 6.72
N ASP A 62 13.06 -1.59 5.99
CA ASP A 62 11.67 -1.27 6.31
C ASP A 62 10.71 -2.30 5.70
N PHE A 63 10.44 -3.39 6.42
CA PHE A 63 9.48 -4.41 6.00
C PHE A 63 8.02 -3.94 6.15
N THR A 64 7.77 -2.75 6.71
CA THR A 64 6.42 -2.20 6.86
C THR A 64 5.72 -2.05 5.51
N VAL A 65 6.46 -1.63 4.48
CA VAL A 65 5.90 -1.49 3.12
C VAL A 65 5.58 -2.87 2.52
N TRP A 66 6.47 -3.84 2.71
CA TRP A 66 6.22 -5.22 2.27
C TRP A 66 4.97 -5.80 2.92
N ALA A 67 4.82 -5.63 4.24
CA ALA A 67 3.61 -6.03 4.96
C ALA A 67 2.36 -5.31 4.43
N ALA A 68 2.45 -4.01 4.13
CA ALA A 68 1.35 -3.23 3.56
C ALA A 68 0.94 -3.74 2.17
N LEU A 69 1.90 -4.07 1.31
CA LEU A 69 1.65 -4.62 -0.02
C LEU A 69 0.94 -5.98 0.08
N ILE A 70 1.44 -6.87 0.95
CA ILE A 70 0.81 -8.18 1.20
C ILE A 70 -0.62 -7.98 1.70
N LEU A 71 -0.84 -7.07 2.65
CA LEU A 71 -2.15 -6.78 3.22
C LEU A 71 -3.13 -6.28 2.14
N ILE A 72 -2.71 -5.36 1.29
CA ILE A 72 -3.55 -4.81 0.22
C ILE A 72 -3.90 -5.87 -0.83
N GLN A 73 -2.94 -6.72 -1.22
CA GLN A 73 -3.20 -7.83 -2.14
C GLN A 73 -4.12 -8.88 -1.52
N PHE A 74 -3.93 -9.20 -0.24
CA PHE A 74 -4.79 -10.13 0.49
C PHE A 74 -6.23 -9.63 0.56
N VAL A 75 -6.44 -8.37 0.94
CA VAL A 75 -7.76 -7.74 0.99
C VAL A 75 -8.41 -7.72 -0.40
N GLY A 76 -7.66 -7.34 -1.44
CA GLY A 76 -8.15 -7.35 -2.82
C GLY A 76 -8.62 -8.72 -3.29
N ASN A 77 -7.83 -9.75 -3.02
CA ASN A 77 -8.17 -11.14 -3.34
C ASN A 77 -9.40 -11.62 -2.55
N LEU A 78 -9.49 -11.29 -1.27
CA LEU A 78 -10.65 -11.63 -0.44
C LEU A 78 -11.92 -10.97 -0.98
N LEU A 79 -11.89 -9.68 -1.28
CA LEU A 79 -13.02 -8.96 -1.86
C LEU A 79 -13.43 -9.55 -3.21
N THR A 80 -12.47 -9.87 -4.07
CA THR A 80 -12.73 -10.53 -5.35
C THR A 80 -13.43 -11.88 -5.17
N ARG A 81 -12.97 -12.70 -4.21
CA ARG A 81 -13.60 -13.98 -3.88
C ARG A 81 -15.02 -13.81 -3.36
N LEU A 82 -15.25 -12.84 -2.47
CA LEU A 82 -16.60 -12.55 -1.97
C LEU A 82 -17.55 -12.15 -3.09
N VAL A 83 -17.09 -11.29 -4.02
CA VAL A 83 -17.89 -10.90 -5.20
C VAL A 83 -18.16 -12.07 -6.14
N LEU A 84 -17.28 -13.08 -6.21
CA LEU A 84 -17.49 -14.29 -6.99
C LEU A 84 -18.46 -15.28 -6.34
N LEU A 85 -18.57 -15.25 -5.01
CA LEU A 85 -19.46 -16.12 -4.23
C LEU A 85 -20.90 -15.57 -4.14
N LEU A 86 -21.08 -14.27 -4.37
CA LEU A 86 -22.38 -13.59 -4.47
C LEU A 86 -22.99 -13.79 -5.86
#